data_AF-A0A259DRI6-F1
#
_entry.id   AF-A0A259DRI6-F1
#
_cell.length_a   1.000
_cell.length_b   1.000
_cell.length_c   1.000
_cell.angle_alpha   90.00
_cell.angle_beta   90.00
_cell.angle_gamma   90.00
#
_symmetry.space_group_name_H-M   'P 1'
#
loop_
_entity.id
_entity.type
_entity.pdbx_description
1 polymer ?
#
loop_
_entity_poly.entity_id
_entity_poly.type
_entity_poly.pdbx_seq_one_letter_code
_entity_poly.pdbx_strand_id
1 'polypeptide(L)'
;MHVWAAIPIGKEADNLEERQAIGDDGEDAVEWEIARADRARVLAEIQDALEAHGISDARLVARARVSHHTLTDLRAGKRVTQQSLRRIAHAIEELRHEAEAVAHVNEDWLEYARRLRDEVGGRNKLAKLLGVSAPYLGRVLKGDKPMTAEVVARLKAMGTERKD
;
A
#
# COMPACT_ATOMS: atom_id res chain seq x y z
N MET A 1 -4.07 10.53 -15.74
CA MET A 1 -2.70 10.94 -16.11
C MET A 1 -1.94 11.09 -14.80
N HIS A 2 -1.09 10.10 -14.47
CA HIS A 2 -0.43 9.97 -13.17
C HIS A 2 0.65 11.06 -12.98
N VAL A 3 0.55 11.87 -11.92
CA VAL A 3 1.57 12.90 -11.56
C VAL A 3 2.94 12.30 -11.28
N TRP A 4 2.98 11.02 -10.99
CA TRP A 4 4.15 10.16 -10.80
C TRP A 4 5.10 10.13 -12.00
N ALA A 5 4.60 10.39 -13.22
CA ALA A 5 5.43 10.53 -14.42
C ALA A 5 6.13 11.90 -14.53
N ALA A 6 5.73 12.89 -13.73
CA ALA A 6 6.34 14.23 -13.71
C ALA A 6 7.48 14.37 -12.70
N ILE A 7 7.78 13.32 -11.91
CA ILE A 7 9.04 13.24 -11.17
C ILE A 7 10.08 12.75 -12.19
N PRO A 8 11.07 13.56 -12.59
CA PRO A 8 12.06 13.14 -13.56
C PRO A 8 12.84 11.96 -12.99
N ILE A 9 12.55 10.76 -13.50
CA ILE A 9 13.41 9.59 -13.42
C ILE A 9 14.51 9.89 -14.44
N GLY A 10 15.62 10.46 -13.97
CA GLY A 10 16.78 10.75 -14.80
C GLY A 10 17.18 9.50 -15.56
N LYS A 11 17.30 9.65 -16.89
CA LYS A 11 17.99 8.71 -17.77
C LYS A 11 19.44 8.58 -17.28
N GLU A 12 19.72 7.60 -16.44
CA GLU A 12 21.09 7.18 -16.12
C GLU A 12 21.24 5.69 -16.44
N ALA A 13 20.84 5.29 -17.66
CA ALA A 13 21.03 3.93 -18.15
C ALA A 13 22.12 3.80 -19.23
N ASP A 14 22.73 4.89 -19.71
CA ASP A 14 23.79 4.83 -20.71
C ASP A 14 24.90 5.83 -20.38
N ASN A 15 25.89 5.40 -19.59
CA ASN A 15 27.31 5.79 -19.68
C ASN A 15 28.12 5.00 -18.65
N LEU A 16 28.22 3.70 -18.91
CA LEU A 16 29.16 2.78 -18.26
C LEU A 16 30.49 2.83 -19.01
N GLU A 17 31.21 3.95 -18.95
CA GLU A 17 32.65 4.00 -19.22
C GLU A 17 33.20 5.39 -18.88
N GLU A 18 34.32 5.40 -18.15
CA GLU A 18 35.14 6.56 -17.75
C GLU A 18 34.56 7.53 -16.70
N ARG A 19 34.94 7.28 -15.44
CA ARG A 19 35.53 8.29 -14.53
C ARG A 19 36.09 7.60 -13.29
N GLN A 20 37.29 7.03 -13.44
CA GLN A 20 38.20 6.88 -12.31
C GLN A 20 38.77 8.25 -11.95
N ALA A 21 38.86 8.52 -10.65
CA ALA A 21 39.62 9.59 -10.01
C ALA A 21 39.17 11.03 -10.32
N ILE A 22 38.50 11.64 -9.34
CA ILE A 22 38.92 12.85 -8.63
C ILE A 22 37.98 12.96 -7.43
N GLY A 23 38.54 12.95 -6.22
CA GLY A 23 37.79 13.44 -5.07
C GLY A 23 37.75 14.96 -5.16
N ASP A 24 36.55 15.53 -5.09
CA ASP A 24 36.35 16.86 -4.54
C ASP A 24 34.87 17.07 -4.25
N ASP A 25 34.63 17.99 -3.33
CA ASP A 25 33.43 18.29 -2.57
C ASP A 25 32.08 18.26 -3.29
N GLY A 26 31.07 17.84 -2.52
CA GLY A 26 29.69 17.84 -2.96
C GLY A 26 29.13 19.25 -3.08
N GLU A 27 28.68 19.59 -4.28
CA GLU A 27 27.57 20.51 -4.56
C GLU A 27 27.22 20.32 -6.05
N ASP A 28 26.00 20.68 -6.45
CA ASP A 28 25.46 20.57 -7.82
C ASP A 28 24.82 19.24 -8.26
N ALA A 29 23.95 18.69 -7.40
CA ALA A 29 22.72 18.10 -7.95
C ALA A 29 21.77 19.25 -8.32
N VAL A 30 21.50 19.47 -9.61
CA VAL A 30 20.50 20.45 -10.08
C VAL A 30 19.12 20.10 -9.50
N GLU A 31 18.78 20.75 -8.40
CA GLU A 31 17.52 20.53 -7.68
C GLU A 31 16.40 21.25 -8.44
N TRP A 32 15.73 20.54 -9.35
CA TRP A 32 14.52 21.04 -9.99
C TRP A 32 13.44 21.25 -8.93
N GLU A 33 13.14 22.51 -8.62
CA GLU A 33 12.10 22.87 -7.66
C GLU A 33 10.73 22.40 -8.18
N ILE A 34 10.10 21.45 -7.50
CA ILE A 34 8.66 21.20 -7.73
C ILE A 34 7.93 22.48 -7.34
N ALA A 35 7.21 23.10 -8.27
CA ALA A 35 6.46 24.32 -8.02
C ALA A 35 5.45 24.11 -6.88
N ARG A 36 5.12 25.17 -6.14
CA ARG A 36 4.18 25.09 -5.00
C ARG A 36 2.83 24.47 -5.37
N ALA A 37 2.36 24.70 -6.59
CA ALA A 37 1.12 24.11 -7.13
C ALA A 37 1.23 22.59 -7.31
N ASP A 38 2.38 22.11 -7.77
CA ASP A 38 2.64 20.67 -7.92
C ASP A 38 2.74 19.97 -6.57
N ARG A 39 3.24 20.64 -5.53
CA ARG A 39 3.25 20.09 -4.16
C ARG A 39 1.85 19.88 -3.59
N ALA A 40 0.93 20.82 -3.83
CA ALA A 40 -0.45 20.68 -3.37
C ALA A 40 -1.17 19.53 -4.09
N ARG A 41 -0.92 19.37 -5.39
CA ARG A 41 -1.43 18.25 -6.18
C ARG A 41 -0.89 16.91 -5.70
N VAL A 42 0.42 16.82 -5.44
CA VAL A 42 1.04 15.62 -4.87
C VAL A 42 0.45 15.31 -3.50
N LEU A 43 0.25 16.30 -2.63
CA LEU A 43 -0.37 16.10 -1.33
C LEU A 43 -1.80 15.57 -1.43
N ALA A 44 -2.61 16.09 -2.35
CA ALA A 44 -3.97 15.61 -2.59
C ALA A 44 -3.97 14.14 -3.03
N GLU A 45 -3.12 13.77 -3.99
CA GLU A 45 -3.01 12.36 -4.41
C GLU A 45 -2.54 11.44 -3.28
N ILE A 46 -1.63 11.92 -2.42
CA ILE A 46 -1.21 11.19 -1.22
C ILE A 46 -2.41 10.96 -0.30
N GLN A 47 -3.21 12.00 -0.03
CA GLN A 47 -4.37 11.89 0.85
C GLN A 47 -5.42 10.94 0.29
N ASP A 48 -5.74 11.08 -1.00
CA ASP A 48 -6.71 10.22 -1.68
C ASP A 48 -6.29 8.74 -1.61
N ALA A 49 -5.00 8.44 -1.83
CA ALA A 49 -4.48 7.08 -1.72
C ALA A 49 -4.50 6.54 -0.29
N LEU A 50 -4.18 7.37 0.70
CA LEU A 50 -4.26 6.96 2.11
C LEU A 50 -5.70 6.62 2.52
N GLU A 51 -6.66 7.45 2.13
CA GLU A 51 -8.08 7.25 2.42
C GLU A 51 -8.66 6.04 1.68
N ALA A 52 -8.42 5.94 0.37
CA ALA A 52 -8.95 4.86 -0.47
C ALA A 52 -8.50 3.47 0.00
N HIS A 53 -7.28 3.36 0.54
CA HIS A 53 -6.69 2.08 0.95
C HIS A 53 -6.61 1.91 2.47
N GLY A 54 -7.16 2.85 3.26
CA GLY A 54 -7.15 2.80 4.72
C GLY A 54 -5.73 2.76 5.32
N ILE A 55 -4.76 3.39 4.66
CA ILE A 55 -3.36 3.42 5.08
C ILE A 55 -3.20 4.52 6.15
N SER A 56 -2.66 4.16 7.31
CA SER A 56 -2.42 5.14 8.39
C SER A 56 -1.11 5.92 8.19
N ASP A 57 -1.07 7.12 8.74
CA ASP A 57 0.14 7.96 8.76
C ASP A 57 1.35 7.26 9.36
N ALA A 58 1.15 6.53 10.47
CA ALA A 58 2.22 5.78 11.11
C ALA A 58 2.79 4.70 10.17
N ARG A 59 1.93 4.04 9.40
CA ARG A 59 2.34 3.03 8.41
C ARG A 59 3.09 3.68 7.24
N LEU A 60 2.61 4.81 6.74
CA LEU A 60 3.29 5.57 5.70
C LEU A 60 4.68 6.04 6.15
N VAL A 61 4.77 6.66 7.32
CA VAL A 61 6.01 7.21 7.88
C VAL A 61 7.05 6.11 8.11
N ALA A 62 6.62 4.98 8.69
CA ALA A 62 7.47 3.81 8.88
C ALA A 62 7.98 3.26 7.53
N ARG A 63 7.10 3.17 6.52
CA ARG A 63 7.48 2.65 5.20
C ARG A 63 8.42 3.59 4.44
N ALA A 64 8.09 4.87 4.41
CA ALA A 64 8.87 5.90 3.72
C ALA A 64 10.20 6.20 4.44
N ARG A 65 10.40 5.74 5.67
CA ARG A 65 11.58 6.03 6.50
C ARG A 65 11.81 7.54 6.60
N VAL A 66 10.74 8.28 6.85
CA VAL A 66 10.76 9.72 7.11
C VAL A 66 10.33 9.98 8.54
N SER A 67 10.53 11.19 9.05
CA SER A 67 10.02 11.56 10.37
C SER A 67 8.54 11.98 10.28
N HIS A 68 7.81 11.88 11.40
CA HIS A 68 6.46 12.45 11.48
C HIS A 68 6.46 13.96 11.19
N HIS A 69 7.51 14.68 11.58
CA HIS A 69 7.67 16.10 11.29
C HIS A 69 7.73 16.38 9.77
N THR A 70 8.42 15.51 9.01
CA THR A 70 8.48 15.63 7.55
C THR A 70 7.09 15.52 6.91
N LEU A 71 6.24 14.60 7.40
CA LEU A 71 4.87 14.47 6.91
C LEU A 71 4.00 15.67 7.30
N THR A 72 4.15 16.18 8.52
CA THR A 72 3.46 17.38 9.01
C THR A 72 3.87 18.63 8.21
N ASP A 73 5.16 18.80 7.93
CA ASP A 73 5.66 19.93 7.16
C ASP A 73 5.17 19.88 5.71
N LEU A 74 5.15 18.69 5.10
CA LEU A 74 4.55 18.48 3.78
C LEU A 74 3.07 18.89 3.75
N ARG A 75 2.29 18.48 4.77
CA ARG A 75 0.87 18.85 4.91
C ARG A 75 0.64 20.34 5.14
N ALA A 76 1.53 20.99 5.88
CA ALA A 76 1.51 22.43 6.07
C ALA A 76 1.95 23.21 4.81
N GLY A 77 2.26 22.52 3.70
CA GLY A 77 2.74 23.12 2.46
C GLY A 77 4.15 23.71 2.58
N LYS A 78 4.89 23.34 3.63
CA LYS A 78 6.27 23.77 3.83
C LYS A 78 7.20 22.98 2.90
N ARG A 79 8.43 23.48 2.77
CA ARG A 79 9.49 22.80 2.02
C ARG A 79 9.89 21.51 2.73
N VAL A 80 9.93 20.44 1.96
CA VAL A 80 10.53 19.15 2.32
C VAL A 80 11.51 18.79 1.21
N THR A 81 12.53 17.99 1.55
CA THR A 81 13.56 17.62 0.57
C THR A 81 12.97 16.76 -0.56
N GLN A 82 13.52 16.87 -1.76
CA GLN A 82 13.11 16.03 -2.88
C GLN A 82 13.27 14.54 -2.59
N GLN A 83 14.31 14.17 -1.84
CA GLN A 83 14.52 12.80 -1.40
C GLN A 83 13.38 12.30 -0.49
N SER A 84 12.92 13.12 0.45
CA SER A 84 11.77 12.79 1.30
C SER A 84 10.48 12.64 0.49
N LEU A 85 10.25 13.51 -0.49
CA LEU A 85 9.10 13.41 -1.39
C LEU A 85 9.13 12.09 -2.18
N ARG A 86 10.27 11.75 -2.80
CA ARG A 86 10.43 10.49 -3.53
C ARG A 86 10.21 9.26 -2.64
N ARG A 87 10.69 9.28 -1.40
CA ARG A 87 10.48 8.17 -0.45
C ARG A 87 9.01 8.02 -0.05
N ILE A 88 8.33 9.12 0.23
CA ILE A 88 6.90 9.13 0.55
C ILE A 88 6.10 8.61 -0.64
N ALA A 89 6.41 9.13 -1.83
CA ALA A 89 5.83 8.70 -3.09
C ALA A 89 5.96 7.18 -3.30
N HIS A 90 7.19 6.65 -3.25
CA HIS A 90 7.44 5.22 -3.42
C HIS A 90 6.71 4.37 -2.37
N ALA A 91 6.72 4.80 -1.10
CA ALA A 91 6.04 4.08 -0.03
C ALA A 91 4.53 3.98 -0.25
N ILE A 92 3.89 4.98 -0.85
CA ILE A 92 2.46 4.97 -1.13
C ILE A 92 2.13 3.95 -2.22
N GLU A 93 2.90 3.94 -3.30
CA GLU A 93 2.72 2.96 -4.38
C GLU A 93 2.89 1.51 -3.87
N GLU A 94 3.90 1.26 -3.04
CA GLU A 94 4.07 -0.05 -2.40
C GLU A 94 2.88 -0.41 -1.50
N LEU A 95 2.44 0.51 -0.65
CA LEU A 95 1.32 0.28 0.26
C LEU A 95 0.00 0.12 -0.49
N ARG A 96 -0.18 0.81 -1.61
CA ARG A 96 -1.31 0.63 -2.53
C ARG A 96 -1.29 -0.77 -3.11
N HIS A 97 -0.18 -1.20 -3.68
CA HIS A 97 -0.05 -2.55 -4.24
C HIS A 97 -0.26 -3.64 -3.20
N GLU A 98 0.24 -3.45 -1.97
CA GLU A 98 -0.06 -4.36 -0.86
C GLU A 98 -1.55 -4.40 -0.53
N ALA A 99 -2.21 -3.24 -0.45
CA ALA A 99 -3.63 -3.15 -0.14
C ALA A 99 -4.48 -3.79 -1.25
N GLU A 100 -4.16 -3.53 -2.51
CA GLU A 100 -4.80 -4.13 -3.69
C GLU A 100 -4.59 -5.65 -3.74
N ALA A 101 -3.37 -6.13 -3.49
CA ALA A 101 -3.09 -7.56 -3.43
C ALA A 101 -3.87 -8.25 -2.30
N VAL A 102 -3.96 -7.61 -1.13
CA VAL A 102 -4.79 -8.11 -0.02
C VAL A 102 -6.27 -8.07 -0.37
N ALA A 103 -6.76 -7.04 -1.05
CA ALA A 103 -8.15 -6.93 -1.48
C ALA A 103 -8.51 -8.02 -2.50
N HIS A 104 -7.66 -8.24 -3.51
CA HIS A 104 -7.86 -9.28 -4.52
C HIS A 104 -7.85 -10.68 -3.89
N VAL A 105 -6.85 -10.98 -3.04
CA VAL A 105 -6.82 -12.23 -2.27
C VAL A 105 -8.09 -12.38 -1.44
N ASN A 106 -8.55 -11.31 -0.78
CA ASN A 106 -9.78 -11.35 0.01
C ASN A 106 -11.03 -11.63 -0.84
N GLU A 107 -11.09 -11.16 -2.08
CA GLU A 107 -12.22 -11.42 -2.98
C GLU A 107 -12.34 -12.91 -3.35
N ASP A 108 -11.22 -13.53 -3.77
CA ASP A 108 -11.18 -14.97 -4.10
C ASP A 108 -11.60 -15.84 -2.90
N TRP A 109 -11.05 -15.52 -1.72
CA TRP A 109 -11.38 -16.27 -0.51
C TRP A 109 -12.80 -15.99 -0.01
N LEU A 110 -13.37 -14.82 -0.34
CA LEU A 110 -14.74 -14.47 0.03
C LEU A 110 -15.73 -15.29 -0.79
N GLU A 111 -15.47 -15.46 -2.09
CA GLU A 111 -16.25 -16.35 -2.94
C GLU A 111 -16.15 -17.80 -2.44
N TYR A 112 -14.93 -18.27 -2.14
CA TYR A 112 -14.73 -19.60 -1.56
C TYR A 112 -15.49 -19.78 -0.23
N ALA A 113 -15.45 -18.79 0.67
CA ALA A 113 -16.18 -18.82 1.93
C ALA A 113 -17.71 -18.84 1.74
N ARG A 114 -18.23 -18.15 0.71
CA ARG A 114 -19.66 -18.20 0.35
C ARG A 114 -20.06 -19.59 -0.14
N ARG A 115 -19.25 -20.22 -1.00
CA ARG A 115 -19.49 -21.60 -1.43
C ARG A 115 -19.43 -22.58 -0.27
N LEU A 116 -18.40 -22.49 0.57
CA LEU A 116 -18.22 -23.36 1.72
C LEU A 116 -19.36 -23.20 2.73
N ARG A 117 -19.89 -21.98 2.92
CA ARG A 117 -21.08 -21.74 3.75
C ARG A 117 -22.26 -22.58 3.29
N ASP A 118 -22.47 -22.67 1.98
CA ASP A 118 -23.60 -23.39 1.40
C ASP A 118 -23.40 -24.91 1.55
N GLU A 119 -22.17 -25.39 1.34
CA GLU A 119 -21.81 -26.80 1.54
C GLU A 119 -21.94 -27.27 2.99
N VAL A 120 -21.49 -26.47 3.97
CA VAL A 120 -21.56 -26.86 5.40
C VAL A 120 -22.95 -26.63 6.00
N GLY A 121 -23.91 -26.11 5.23
CA GLY A 121 -25.29 -25.90 5.66
C GLY A 121 -25.49 -24.65 6.52
N GLY A 122 -24.72 -23.60 6.29
CA GLY A 122 -25.02 -22.25 6.76
C GLY A 122 -23.92 -21.56 7.57
N ARG A 123 -24.11 -20.23 7.74
CA ARG A 123 -23.15 -19.31 8.38
C ARG A 123 -22.69 -19.76 9.77
N ASN A 124 -23.60 -20.22 10.62
CA ASN A 124 -23.26 -20.54 12.01
C ASN A 124 -22.35 -21.76 12.12
N LYS A 125 -22.51 -22.75 11.22
CA LYS A 125 -21.63 -23.92 11.14
C LYS A 125 -20.26 -23.52 10.60
N LEU A 126 -20.22 -22.73 9.52
CA LEU A 126 -18.97 -22.20 8.99
C LEU A 126 -18.20 -21.35 10.03
N ALA A 127 -18.89 -20.50 10.79
CA ALA A 127 -18.27 -19.69 11.83
C ALA A 127 -17.59 -20.55 12.91
N LYS A 128 -18.22 -21.67 13.31
CA LYS A 128 -17.62 -22.64 14.24
C LYS A 128 -16.38 -23.31 13.64
N LEU A 129 -16.45 -23.76 12.39
CA LEU A 129 -15.31 -24.39 11.70
C LEU A 129 -14.12 -23.42 11.58
N LEU A 130 -14.41 -22.15 11.27
CA LEU A 130 -13.41 -21.10 11.18
C LEU A 130 -13.03 -20.53 12.55
N GLY A 131 -13.61 -20.99 13.66
CA GLY A 131 -13.34 -20.51 15.01
C GLY A 131 -13.54 -19.00 15.19
N VAL A 132 -14.55 -18.42 14.53
CA VAL A 132 -14.90 -17.00 14.62
C VAL A 132 -16.36 -16.81 15.02
N SER A 133 -16.76 -15.59 15.41
CA SER A 133 -18.15 -15.31 15.73
C SER A 133 -19.04 -15.23 14.48
N ALA A 134 -20.26 -15.74 14.58
CA ALA A 134 -21.23 -15.68 13.47
C ALA A 134 -21.57 -14.25 13.00
N PRO A 135 -21.68 -13.23 13.89
CA PRO A 135 -21.87 -11.85 13.46
C PRO A 135 -20.68 -11.29 12.67
N TYR A 136 -19.45 -11.63 13.07
CA TYR A 136 -18.25 -11.25 12.33
C TYR A 136 -18.25 -11.88 10.93
N LEU A 137 -18.47 -13.20 10.85
CA LEU A 137 -18.55 -13.90 9.56
C LEU A 137 -19.68 -13.36 8.68
N GLY A 138 -20.81 -12.96 9.28
CA GLY A 138 -21.92 -12.33 8.54
C GLY A 138 -21.52 -11.03 7.85
N ARG A 139 -20.75 -10.16 8.51
CA ARG A 139 -20.23 -8.92 7.92
C ARG A 139 -19.19 -9.19 6.84
N VAL A 140 -18.32 -10.17 7.08
CA VAL A 140 -17.34 -10.62 6.08
C VAL A 140 -18.02 -11.08 4.80
N LEU A 141 -19.00 -11.99 4.92
CA LEU A 141 -19.69 -12.57 3.76
C LEU A 141 -20.47 -11.53 2.93
N LYS A 142 -20.89 -10.43 3.56
CA LYS A 142 -21.54 -9.29 2.91
C LYS A 142 -20.57 -8.33 2.22
N GLY A 143 -19.27 -8.40 2.54
CA GLY A 143 -18.27 -7.44 2.07
C GLY A 143 -18.11 -6.22 2.99
N ASP A 144 -18.90 -6.11 4.07
CA ASP A 144 -18.84 -4.98 5.01
C ASP A 144 -17.54 -4.96 5.84
N LYS A 145 -16.82 -6.08 5.90
CA LYS A 145 -15.56 -6.20 6.63
C LYS A 145 -14.59 -7.14 5.92
N PRO A 146 -13.30 -6.80 5.75
CA PRO A 146 -12.33 -7.72 5.17
C PRO A 146 -12.09 -8.93 6.08
N MET A 147 -11.68 -10.05 5.48
CA MET A 147 -11.19 -11.19 6.24
C MET A 147 -9.84 -10.87 6.87
N THR A 148 -9.63 -11.39 8.08
CA THR A 148 -8.30 -11.38 8.69
C THR A 148 -7.42 -12.43 8.02
N ALA A 149 -6.10 -12.21 8.04
CA ALA A 149 -5.11 -13.15 7.53
C ALA A 149 -5.29 -14.57 8.14
N GLU A 150 -5.66 -14.64 9.42
CA GLU A 150 -5.94 -15.91 10.10
C GLU A 150 -7.14 -16.65 9.50
N VAL A 151 -8.23 -15.95 9.18
CA VAL A 151 -9.41 -16.57 8.54
C VAL A 151 -9.06 -17.06 7.14
N VAL A 152 -8.31 -16.27 6.38
CA VAL A 152 -7.81 -16.68 5.06
C VAL A 152 -6.92 -17.92 5.18
N ALA A 153 -6.03 -17.98 6.16
CA ALA A 153 -5.17 -19.15 6.40
C ALA A 153 -5.98 -20.41 6.74
N ARG A 154 -7.04 -20.28 7.56
CA ARG A 154 -7.95 -21.40 7.88
C ARG A 154 -8.74 -21.85 6.65
N LEU A 155 -9.23 -20.93 5.83
CA LEU A 155 -9.90 -21.25 4.56
C LEU A 155 -8.96 -21.96 3.59
N LYS A 156 -7.69 -21.52 3.51
CA LYS A 156 -6.64 -22.18 2.73
C LYS A 156 -6.44 -23.62 3.17
N ALA A 157 -6.26 -23.86 4.47
CA ALA A 157 -6.09 -25.22 5.00
C ALA A 157 -7.26 -26.14 4.61
N MET A 158 -8.50 -25.67 4.77
CA MET A 158 -9.70 -26.42 4.39
C MET A 158 -9.84 -26.67 2.87
N GLY A 159 -9.32 -25.76 2.04
CA GLY A 159 -9.31 -25.91 0.57
C GLY A 159 -8.24 -26.86 0.06
N THR A 160 -7.12 -26.96 0.77
CA THR A 160 -6.03 -27.90 0.45
C THR A 160 -6.38 -29.33 0.86
N GLU A 161 -7.02 -29.52 2.02
CA GLU A 161 -7.43 -30.85 2.55
C GLU A 161 -8.48 -31.58 1.69
N ARG A 162 -9.08 -30.92 0.70
CA ARG A 162 -10.09 -31.53 -0.21
C ARG A 162 -9.56 -31.90 -1.59
N LYS A 163 -8.26 -31.71 -1.84
CA LYS A 163 -7.62 -32.07 -3.11
C LYS A 163 -6.93 -33.44 -3.11
N ASP A 164 -7.03 -34.18 -2.01
CA ASP A 164 -6.59 -35.59 -1.88
C ASP A 164 -7.81 -36.53 -1.85
#